data_AF-A0AA42VP27-F1
#
_entry.id   AF-A0AA42VP27-F1
#
_cell.length_a   1.000
_cell.length_b   1.000
_cell.length_c   1.000
_cell.angle_alpha   90.00
_cell.angle_beta   90.00
_cell.angle_gamma   90.00
#
_symmetry.space_group_name_H-M   'P 1'
#
loop_
_entity.id
_entity.type
_entity.pdbx_description
1 polymer ?
#
loop_
_entity_poly.entity_id
_entity_poly.type
_entity_poly.pdbx_seq_one_letter_code
_entity_poly.pdbx_strand_id
1 'polypeptide(L)'
;MKDPISQDLLAAMLKTAPTATVAVATFDPAKHLSLAVMVVTLLVGLSQFFTTVVKNWGEWMGWLSARWVDGVRLRRWGAHRIGRAGVGVARAWRWLRGR
;
A
#
# COMPACT_ATOMS: atom_id res chain seq x y z
N MET A 1 14.89 3.70 6.11
CA MET A 1 14.23 4.32 7.28
C MET A 1 12.98 3.53 7.57
N LYS A 2 12.74 3.17 8.84
CA LYS A 2 11.57 2.39 9.28
C LYS A 2 10.37 3.34 9.14
N ASP A 3 9.58 3.19 8.09
CA ASP A 3 8.48 4.11 7.82
C ASP A 3 7.42 3.96 8.94
N PRO A 4 7.23 4.97 9.80
CA PRO A 4 6.37 4.86 10.99
C PRO A 4 4.92 4.53 10.62
N ILE A 5 4.47 4.98 9.44
CA ILE A 5 3.13 4.69 8.90
C ILE A 5 2.93 3.21 8.60
N SER A 6 3.94 2.52 8.04
CA SER A 6 3.86 1.07 7.85
C SER A 6 3.84 0.30 9.17
N GLN A 7 4.51 0.81 10.21
CA GLN A 7 4.41 0.22 11.55
C GLN A 7 3.03 0.46 12.17
N ASP A 8 2.44 1.63 11.98
CA ASP A 8 1.10 1.94 12.50
C ASP A 8 0.00 1.17 11.78
N LEU A 9 0.12 0.98 10.45
CA LEU A 9 -0.75 0.09 9.69
C LEU A 9 -0.62 -1.36 10.14
N LEU A 10 0.62 -1.84 10.31
CA LEU A 10 0.88 -3.19 10.81
C LEU A 10 0.34 -3.35 12.23
N ALA A 11 0.50 -2.35 13.09
CA ALA A 11 -0.03 -2.36 14.45
C ALA A 11 -1.57 -2.29 14.47
N ALA A 12 -2.19 -1.54 13.55
CA ALA A 12 -3.64 -1.51 13.40
C ALA A 12 -4.17 -2.87 12.91
N MET A 13 -3.52 -3.50 11.93
CA MET A 13 -3.86 -4.85 11.49
C MET A 13 -3.64 -5.90 12.59
N LEU A 14 -2.57 -5.78 13.37
CA LEU A 14 -2.31 -6.66 14.51
C LEU A 14 -3.30 -6.45 15.66
N LYS A 15 -3.93 -5.27 15.77
CA LYS A 15 -5.01 -5.02 16.74
C LYS A 15 -6.36 -5.57 16.29
N THR A 16 -6.61 -5.66 14.98
CA THR A 16 -7.88 -6.17 14.43
C THR A 16 -7.86 -7.67 14.12
N ALA A 17 -6.68 -8.26 13.94
CA ALA A 17 -6.55 -9.71 13.72
C ALA A 17 -7.12 -10.57 14.88
N PRO A 18 -6.91 -10.24 16.18
CA PRO A 18 -7.44 -11.02 17.30
C PRO A 18 -8.97 -11.02 17.35
N THR A 19 -9.62 -9.91 17.00
CA THR A 19 -11.09 -9.81 16.98
C THR A 19 -11.70 -10.66 15.88
N ALA A 20 -11.07 -10.71 14.70
CA ALA A 20 -11.49 -11.59 13.62
C ALA A 20 -11.29 -13.07 13.97
N THR A 21 -10.15 -13.44 14.56
CA THR A 21 -9.89 -14.84 14.96
C THR A 21 -10.80 -15.31 16.09
N VAL A 22 -11.10 -14.47 17.08
CA VAL A 22 -12.06 -14.79 18.15
C VAL A 22 -13.47 -14.95 17.59
N ALA A 23 -13.89 -14.10 16.66
CA ALA A 23 -15.21 -14.21 16.02
C ALA A 23 -15.35 -15.52 15.22
N VAL A 24 -14.30 -15.94 14.51
CA VAL A 24 -14.28 -17.22 13.78
C VAL A 24 -14.23 -18.41 14.72
N ALA A 25 -13.39 -18.36 15.77
CA ALA A 25 -13.22 -19.46 16.71
C ALA A 25 -14.46 -19.73 17.59
N THR A 26 -15.29 -18.71 17.79
CA THR A 26 -16.54 -18.82 18.59
C THR A 26 -17.79 -18.97 17.74
N PHE A 27 -17.65 -19.05 16.41
CA PHE A 27 -18.77 -19.22 15.50
C PHE A 27 -19.30 -20.65 15.54
N ASP A 28 -20.58 -20.80 15.90
CA ASP A 28 -21.34 -22.04 15.81
C ASP A 28 -22.51 -21.82 14.83
N PRO A 29 -22.48 -22.42 13.63
CA PRO A 29 -23.49 -22.20 12.60
C PRO A 29 -24.89 -22.68 13.00
N ALA A 30 -25.01 -23.53 14.03
CA ALA A 30 -26.30 -24.01 14.52
C ALA A 30 -27.02 -22.98 15.42
N LYS A 31 -26.35 -21.89 15.81
CA LYS A 31 -26.89 -20.89 16.75
C LYS A 31 -27.00 -19.51 16.11
N HIS A 32 -28.23 -19.02 15.94
CA HIS A 32 -28.50 -17.67 15.43
C HIS A 32 -27.82 -16.55 16.24
N LEU A 33 -27.67 -16.72 17.55
CA LEU A 33 -26.98 -15.75 18.42
C LEU A 33 -25.48 -15.64 18.09
N SER A 34 -24.84 -16.75 17.71
CA SER A 34 -23.42 -16.78 17.34
C SER A 34 -23.16 -16.03 16.03
N LEU A 35 -24.06 -16.14 15.06
CA LEU A 35 -23.98 -15.40 13.79
C LEU A 35 -24.15 -13.89 13.99
N ALA A 36 -25.12 -13.46 14.81
CA ALA A 36 -25.32 -12.05 15.12
C ALA A 36 -24.08 -11.44 15.83
N VAL A 37 -23.50 -12.16 16.79
CA VAL A 37 -22.27 -11.72 17.48
C VAL A 37 -21.10 -11.62 16.51
N MET A 38 -20.90 -12.61 15.64
CA MET A 38 -19.84 -12.58 14.62
C MET A 38 -19.96 -11.35 13.70
N VAL A 39 -21.16 -11.07 13.20
CA VAL A 39 -21.41 -9.91 12.33
C VAL A 39 -21.13 -8.60 13.07
N VAL A 40 -21.59 -8.46 14.31
CA VAL A 40 -21.34 -7.25 15.12
C VAL A 40 -19.85 -7.08 15.40
N THR A 41 -19.12 -8.15 15.74
CA THR A 41 -17.67 -8.09 15.98
C THR A 41 -16.91 -7.67 14.72
N LEU A 42 -17.30 -8.17 13.54
CA LEU A 42 -16.72 -7.75 12.26
C LEU A 42 -17.00 -6.27 11.96
N LEU A 43 -18.23 -5.79 12.19
CA LEU A 43 -18.59 -4.38 12.00
C LEU A 43 -17.83 -3.47 12.95
N VAL A 44 -17.65 -3.86 14.22
CA VAL A 44 -16.87 -3.11 15.20
C VAL A 44 -15.38 -3.09 14.82
N GLY A 45 -14.82 -4.22 14.39
CA GLY A 45 -13.43 -4.28 13.91
C GLY A 45 -13.20 -3.39 12.67
N LEU A 46 -14.11 -3.44 11.70
CA LEU A 46 -14.05 -2.62 10.49
C LEU A 46 -14.20 -1.12 10.79
N SER A 47 -15.12 -0.75 11.68
CA SER A 47 -15.31 0.64 12.07
C SER A 47 -14.09 1.19 12.80
N GLN A 48 -13.47 0.42 13.71
CA GLN A 48 -12.23 0.83 14.36
C GLN A 48 -11.09 1.01 13.35
N PHE A 49 -10.92 0.06 12.43
CA PHE A 49 -9.95 0.17 11.35
C PHE A 49 -10.18 1.43 10.49
N PHE A 50 -11.43 1.65 10.06
CA PHE A 50 -11.80 2.81 9.27
C PHE A 50 -11.52 4.12 10.02
N THR A 51 -11.84 4.19 11.32
CA THR A 51 -11.57 5.38 12.13
C THR A 51 -10.07 5.70 12.19
N THR A 52 -9.21 4.69 12.29
CA THR A 52 -7.75 4.88 12.26
C THR A 52 -7.28 5.42 10.91
N VAL A 53 -7.80 4.86 9.81
CA VAL A 53 -7.47 5.32 8.45
C VAL A 53 -7.93 6.76 8.24
N VAL A 54 -9.14 7.11 8.67
CA VAL A 54 -9.71 8.46 8.53
C VAL A 54 -8.96 9.48 9.39
N LYS A 55 -8.65 9.16 10.65
CA LYS A 55 -7.88 10.05 11.53
C LYS A 55 -6.51 10.39 10.95
N ASN A 56 -5.89 9.42 10.30
CA ASN A 56 -4.55 9.58 9.73
C ASN A 56 -4.59 9.87 8.21
N TRP A 57 -5.75 10.22 7.66
CA TRP A 57 -5.97 10.32 6.20
C TRP A 57 -5.06 11.35 5.53
N GLY A 58 -4.85 12.50 6.17
CA GLY A 58 -3.98 13.55 5.65
C GLY A 58 -2.52 13.10 5.54
N GLU A 59 -2.02 12.41 6.56
CA GLU A 59 -0.68 11.82 6.56
C GLU A 59 -0.56 10.68 5.54
N TRP A 60 -1.63 9.89 5.39
CA TRP A 60 -1.74 8.85 4.38
C TRP A 60 -1.63 9.40 2.96
N MET A 61 -2.38 10.46 2.65
CA MET A 61 -2.36 11.11 1.34
C MET A 61 -1.04 11.83 1.08
N GLY A 62 -0.40 12.40 2.11
CA GLY A 62 0.94 12.96 2.03
C GLY A 62 1.99 11.90 1.69
N TRP A 63 1.96 10.76 2.38
CA TRP A 63 2.83 9.61 2.14
C TRP A 63 2.63 9.01 0.74
N LEU A 64 1.38 8.87 0.30
CA LEU A 64 1.02 8.38 -1.03
C LEU A 64 1.53 9.32 -2.12
N SER A 65 1.32 10.62 -1.95
CA SER A 65 1.80 11.66 -2.86
C SER A 65 3.33 11.64 -2.96
N ALA A 66 4.04 11.53 -1.83
CA ALA A 66 5.50 11.43 -1.80
C ALA A 66 6.00 10.21 -2.59
N ARG A 67 5.39 9.03 -2.39
CA ARG A 67 5.73 7.81 -3.14
C ARG A 67 5.37 7.90 -4.62
N TRP A 68 4.28 8.59 -4.97
CA TRP A 68 3.94 8.85 -6.35
C TRP A 68 4.97 9.77 -7.02
N VAL A 69 5.40 10.83 -6.33
CA VAL A 69 6.47 11.73 -6.78
C VAL A 69 7.78 10.97 -6.97
N ASP A 70 8.15 10.09 -6.05
CA ASP A 70 9.33 9.24 -6.18
C ASP A 70 9.21 8.28 -7.37
N GLY A 71 8.03 7.69 -7.58
CA GLY A 71 7.75 6.85 -8.76
C GLY A 71 7.87 7.63 -10.08
N VAL A 72 7.34 8.86 -10.13
CA VAL A 72 7.46 9.75 -11.29
C VAL A 72 8.93 10.14 -11.53
N ARG A 73 9.70 10.42 -10.46
CA ARG A 73 11.15 10.70 -10.55
C ARG A 73 11.90 9.49 -11.09
N LEU A 74 11.60 8.28 -10.60
CA LEU A 74 12.22 7.04 -11.06
C LEU A 74 11.92 6.80 -12.55
N ARG A 75 10.67 7.02 -12.98
CA ARG A 75 10.24 6.90 -14.37
C ARG A 75 10.95 7.91 -15.28
N ARG A 76 11.05 9.18 -14.85
CA ARG A 76 11.79 10.22 -15.60
C ARG A 76 13.28 9.90 -15.69
N TRP A 77 13.88 9.38 -14.62
CA TRP A 77 15.27 8.92 -14.63
C TRP A 77 15.49 7.77 -15.61
N GLY A 78 14.60 6.77 -15.61
CA GLY A 78 14.63 5.66 -16.56
C GLY A 78 14.52 6.13 -18.01
N ALA A 79 13.56 7.02 -18.31
CA ALA A 79 13.41 7.61 -19.63
C ALA A 79 14.66 8.40 -20.06
N HIS A 80 15.27 9.17 -19.15
CA HIS A 80 16.48 9.92 -19.44
C HIS A 80 17.69 8.99 -19.70
N ARG A 81 17.85 7.91 -18.93
CA ARG A 81 18.88 6.89 -19.14
C ARG A 81 18.74 6.24 -20.51
N ILE A 82 17.54 5.83 -20.89
CA ILE A 82 17.25 5.21 -22.19
C ILE A 82 17.50 6.20 -23.33
N GLY A 83 17.07 7.45 -23.19
CA GLY A 83 17.32 8.51 -24.18
C GLY A 83 18.81 8.79 -24.39
N ARG A 84 19.62 8.83 -23.32
CA ARG A 84 21.08 8.99 -23.43
C ARG A 84 21.75 7.81 -24.12
N ALA A 85 21.32 6.58 -23.81
CA ALA A 85 21.81 5.39 -24.49
C ALA A 85 21.47 5.42 -25.99
N GLY A 86 20.23 5.79 -26.34
CA GLY A 86 19.79 5.93 -27.74
C GLY A 86 20.57 6.99 -28.52
N VAL A 87 20.88 8.14 -27.90
CA VAL A 87 21.71 9.18 -28.52
C VAL A 87 23.16 8.71 -28.72
N GLY A 88 23.71 7.97 -27.76
CA GLY A 88 25.04 7.38 -27.87
C GLY A 88 25.14 6.38 -29.03
N VAL A 89 24.16 5.49 -29.14
CA VAL A 89 24.05 4.52 -30.24
C VAL A 89 23.89 5.23 -31.57
N ALA A 90 22.96 6.18 -31.68
CA ALA A 90 22.74 6.94 -32.91
C ALA A 90 23.99 7.71 -33.38
N ARG A 91 24.79 8.22 -32.44
CA ARG A 91 26.04 8.94 -32.73
C ARG A 91 27.15 7.99 -33.20
N ALA A 92 27.31 6.84 -32.54
CA ALA A 92 28.25 5.79 -32.95
C ALA A 92 27.91 5.23 -34.34
N TRP A 93 26.62 5.03 -34.59
CA TRP A 93 26.11 4.46 -35.82
C TRP A 93 26.25 5.44 -37.00
N ARG A 94 26.12 6.75 -36.78
CA ARG A 94 26.45 7.80 -37.77
C ARG A 94 27.94 7.85 -38.11
N TRP A 95 28.80 7.58 -37.13
CA TRP A 95 30.26 7.54 -37.31
C TRP A 95 30.71 6.34 -38.16
N LEU A 96 30.05 5.19 -37.98
CA LEU A 96 30.31 3.97 -38.76
C LEU A 96 29.85 4.07 -40.21
N ARG A 97 28.78 4.83 -40.49
CA ARG A 97 28.22 4.99 -41.85
C ARG A 97 28.88 6.10 -42.69
N GLY A 98 29.76 6.89 -42.08
CA GLY A 98 30.50 7.99 -42.73
C GLY A 98 31.96 7.66 -43.07
N ARG A 99 32.37 6.39 -42.89
CA ARG A 99 33.58 5.79 -43.47
C ARG A 99 33.17 4.88 -44.61
#